data_AF-A0A6A3JMY5-F1
#
_entry.id   AF-A0A6A3JMY5-F1
#
_cell.length_a   1.000
_cell.length_b   1.000
_cell.length_c   1.000
_cell.angle_alpha   90.00
_cell.angle_beta   90.00
_cell.angle_gamma   90.00
#
_symmetry.space_group_name_H-M   'P 1'
#
loop_
_entity.id
_entity.type
_entity.pdbx_description
1 polymer ?
#
loop_
_entity_poly.entity_id
_entity_poly.type
_entity_poly.pdbx_seq_one_letter_code
_entity_poly.pdbx_strand_id
1 'polypeptide(L)'
;MSAAVADSSTPSGDYVASFSQNDQVVQVASDSANPQNNRTQVAPVKPGSSPFDCLKRAWFSVRWKLSRCIFSRPVPFLTAKLDLKLGDVLITLPVSAVVLAINANLCAREQVKESGSLPMIAMIVVFALTVRNNSILLTLTGLPFERALLYHKFAGVVAILLSGLHGLAYLLEDAGIAAVQRRLGGGVGAGTPLIERQTSGAILFYLLAALWVFSLSPIRRRFYEAFLRLHWVLFIAIVVFSIIHGAGGVVIGLIPWALDLVFRHGYLVQKNFRGGLSKPGVISQQQVSMSHLPGDFLRIQFPRVHADTGSSFKYEAGQYVFICVPKLSLLEWHPFTISSSPHEVLVTIHIKALGDWTKKLLAAVRSLRTEPTRSWQRHSPFS
;
A
#
# COMPACT_ATOMS: atom_id res chain seq x y z
N MET A 1 -27.22 28.29 -38.71
CA MET A 1 -27.73 28.98 -37.51
C MET A 1 -26.51 29.49 -36.75
N SER A 2 -26.04 30.75 -36.84
CA SER A 2 -26.68 32.06 -37.10
C SER A 2 -27.84 32.31 -36.13
N ALA A 3 -27.90 33.38 -35.32
CA ALA A 3 -27.01 34.55 -35.09
C ALA A 3 -27.02 34.91 -33.55
N ALA A 4 -26.63 36.07 -32.98
CA ALA A 4 -26.26 37.41 -33.46
C ALA A 4 -25.37 38.18 -32.43
N VAL A 5 -25.34 39.52 -32.50
CA VAL A 5 -24.62 40.55 -31.70
C VAL A 5 -25.60 41.76 -31.58
N ALA A 6 -25.64 42.68 -30.60
CA ALA A 6 -24.67 43.17 -29.60
C ALA A 6 -25.19 43.02 -28.12
N ASP A 7 -25.05 43.91 -27.11
CA ASP A 7 -24.60 45.32 -27.00
C ASP A 7 -23.87 45.62 -25.66
N SER A 8 -23.37 46.85 -25.53
CA SER A 8 -22.34 47.34 -24.64
C SER A 8 -22.87 48.17 -23.45
N SER A 9 -22.28 47.98 -22.26
CA SER A 9 -22.30 48.98 -21.18
C SER A 9 -21.23 48.66 -20.11
N THR A 10 -20.09 49.35 -20.16
CA THR A 10 -19.11 49.42 -19.06
C THR A 10 -19.43 50.58 -18.12
N PRO A 11 -19.20 50.39 -16.81
CA PRO A 11 -18.68 51.47 -15.97
C PRO A 11 -17.23 51.16 -15.58
N SER A 12 -16.32 52.10 -15.87
CA SER A 12 -14.96 52.13 -15.32
C SER A 12 -15.00 52.49 -13.84
N GLY A 13 -14.29 51.74 -13.00
CA GLY A 13 -14.14 52.01 -11.58
C GLY A 13 -12.67 51.96 -11.16
N ASP A 14 -12.07 53.13 -10.95
CA ASP A 14 -10.69 53.28 -10.53
C ASP A 14 -10.47 52.83 -9.08
N TYR A 15 -9.52 51.93 -8.87
CA TYR A 15 -8.95 51.62 -7.55
C TYR A 15 -7.42 51.73 -7.58
N VAL A 16 -6.94 52.96 -7.77
CA VAL A 16 -5.54 53.33 -7.48
C VAL A 16 -5.47 53.83 -6.04
N ALA A 17 -4.98 52.99 -5.13
CA ALA A 17 -4.65 53.41 -3.78
C ALA A 17 -3.23 53.98 -3.71
N SER A 18 -3.10 55.23 -3.29
CA SER A 18 -1.84 55.99 -3.18
C SER A 18 -0.87 55.39 -2.16
N PHE A 19 0.40 55.22 -2.56
CA PHE A 19 1.50 55.05 -1.59
C PHE A 19 2.04 56.43 -1.19
N SER A 20 2.17 56.65 0.12
CA SER A 20 2.69 57.90 0.68
C SER A 20 4.21 58.00 0.46
N GLN A 21 4.64 59.12 -0.13
CA GLN A 21 6.04 59.46 -0.31
C GLN A 21 6.56 60.11 0.97
N ASN A 22 7.51 59.47 1.64
CA ASN A 22 8.30 60.08 2.71
C ASN A 22 9.76 59.64 2.52
N ASP A 23 10.59 60.57 2.06
CA ASP A 23 12.02 60.37 1.93
C ASP A 23 12.67 60.23 3.32
N GLN A 24 13.64 59.32 3.44
CA GLN A 24 14.95 59.73 3.95
C GLN A 24 16.05 59.04 3.14
N VAL A 25 16.84 59.89 2.50
CA VAL A 25 17.99 59.52 1.68
C VAL A 25 19.17 59.18 2.59
N VAL A 26 19.75 57.99 2.42
CA VAL A 26 21.14 57.71 2.80
C VAL A 26 21.88 57.26 1.55
N GLN A 27 22.64 58.18 0.95
CA GLN A 27 23.59 57.85 -0.11
C GLN A 27 24.85 57.20 0.51
N VAL A 28 25.28 56.07 -0.03
CA VAL A 28 26.71 55.71 -0.07
C VAL A 28 27.04 55.05 -1.42
N ALA A 29 27.98 55.68 -2.14
CA ALA A 29 28.82 55.17 -3.23
C ALA A 29 28.24 54.19 -4.28
N SER A 30 28.12 54.70 -5.51
CA SER A 30 28.09 53.91 -6.73
C SER A 30 29.51 53.55 -7.19
N ASP A 31 29.88 52.26 -7.18
CA ASP A 31 31.00 51.76 -7.97
C ASP A 31 30.50 51.04 -9.23
N SER A 32 30.99 51.49 -10.38
CA SER A 32 30.51 51.09 -11.70
C SER A 32 31.25 49.86 -12.23
N ALA A 33 30.58 48.70 -12.25
CA ALA A 33 31.12 47.48 -12.86
C ALA A 33 30.07 46.72 -13.71
N ASN A 34 30.18 46.92 -15.03
CA ASN A 34 29.75 46.08 -16.17
C ASN A 34 28.76 44.90 -15.90
N PRO A 35 27.51 44.93 -16.44
CA PRO A 35 26.48 43.93 -16.15
C PRO A 35 26.65 42.54 -16.84
N GLN A 36 27.82 42.21 -17.39
CA GLN A 36 28.01 41.02 -18.23
C GLN A 36 28.58 39.75 -17.55
N ASN A 37 29.01 39.79 -16.28
CA ASN A 37 29.84 38.70 -15.73
C ASN A 37 29.34 37.99 -14.45
N ASN A 38 28.03 37.96 -14.20
CA ASN A 38 27.44 37.23 -13.05
C ASN A 38 26.42 36.14 -13.44
N ARG A 39 26.63 35.48 -14.60
CA ARG A 39 26.18 34.09 -14.76
C ARG A 39 27.19 33.18 -14.07
N THR A 40 27.03 32.99 -12.76
CA THR A 40 27.69 31.89 -12.04
C THR A 40 27.25 30.59 -12.70
N GLN A 41 28.10 30.03 -13.57
CA GLN A 41 27.86 28.72 -14.13
C GLN A 41 27.88 27.74 -12.96
N VAL A 42 26.71 27.29 -12.52
CA VAL A 42 26.59 26.14 -11.63
C VAL A 42 27.08 24.94 -12.42
N ALA A 43 28.37 24.66 -12.32
CA ALA A 43 28.98 23.52 -12.94
C ALA A 43 28.18 22.26 -12.57
N PRO A 44 27.86 21.37 -13.53
CA PRO A 44 27.08 20.19 -13.23
C PRO A 44 27.81 19.40 -12.14
N VAL A 45 27.16 19.24 -10.98
CA VAL A 45 27.71 18.54 -9.82
C VAL A 45 28.23 17.19 -10.29
N LYS A 46 29.55 16.99 -10.24
CA LYS A 46 30.17 15.72 -10.63
C LYS A 46 29.46 14.60 -9.84
N PRO A 47 28.97 13.54 -10.51
CA PRO A 47 28.41 12.38 -9.84
C PRO A 47 29.30 11.95 -8.68
N GLY A 48 28.72 11.76 -7.50
CA GLY A 48 29.44 11.21 -6.35
C GLY A 48 30.23 9.98 -6.78
N SER A 49 31.55 10.05 -6.67
CA SER A 49 32.48 9.02 -7.17
C SER A 49 32.63 7.85 -6.20
N SER A 50 31.71 7.71 -5.24
CA SER A 50 31.74 6.60 -4.30
C SER A 50 31.36 5.28 -5.02
N PRO A 51 31.97 4.14 -4.66
CA PRO A 51 31.56 2.84 -5.18
C PRO A 51 30.07 2.55 -4.93
N PHE A 52 29.52 3.04 -3.82
CA PHE A 52 28.11 2.93 -3.47
C PHE A 52 27.19 3.71 -4.42
N ASP A 53 27.56 4.92 -4.84
CA ASP A 53 26.79 5.69 -5.82
C ASP A 53 26.80 5.03 -7.21
N CYS A 54 27.93 4.45 -7.61
CA CYS A 54 28.04 3.67 -8.84
C CYS A 54 27.13 2.42 -8.79
N LEU A 55 27.23 1.62 -7.72
CA LEU A 55 26.40 0.43 -7.52
C LEU A 55 24.90 0.77 -7.48
N LYS A 56 24.53 1.84 -6.78
CA LYS A 56 23.16 2.35 -6.70
C LYS A 56 22.63 2.75 -8.09
N ARG A 57 23.42 3.50 -8.87
CA ARG A 57 23.06 3.89 -10.25
C ARG A 57 22.92 2.67 -11.17
N ALA A 58 23.84 1.71 -11.07
CA ALA A 58 23.79 0.46 -11.83
C ALA A 58 22.52 -0.34 -11.50
N TRP A 59 22.20 -0.51 -10.22
CA TRP A 59 20.97 -1.17 -9.76
C TRP A 59 19.72 -0.50 -10.31
N PHE A 60 19.59 0.82 -10.16
CA PHE A 60 18.43 1.56 -10.70
C PHE A 60 18.32 1.45 -12.22
N SER A 61 19.44 1.51 -12.95
CA SER A 61 19.48 1.35 -14.41
C SER A 61 19.02 -0.05 -14.86
N VAL A 62 19.55 -1.11 -14.24
CA VAL A 62 19.15 -2.50 -14.51
C VAL A 62 17.68 -2.72 -14.19
N ARG A 63 17.23 -2.31 -13.00
CA ARG A 63 15.83 -2.39 -12.57
C ARG A 63 14.88 -1.65 -13.52
N TRP A 64 15.25 -0.45 -13.97
CA TRP A 64 14.44 0.33 -14.92
C TRP A 64 14.33 -0.34 -16.29
N LYS A 65 15.44 -0.87 -16.81
CA LYS A 65 15.46 -1.65 -18.07
C LYS A 65 14.58 -2.90 -17.96
N LEU A 66 14.77 -3.72 -16.91
CA LEU A 66 13.97 -4.92 -16.68
C LEU A 66 12.47 -4.60 -16.54
N SER A 67 12.13 -3.56 -15.77
CA SER A 67 10.75 -3.10 -15.60
C SER A 67 10.13 -2.75 -16.95
N ARG A 68 10.74 -1.86 -17.74
CA ARG A 68 10.19 -1.41 -19.02
C ARG A 68 10.14 -2.51 -20.09
N CYS A 69 11.15 -3.37 -20.18
CA CYS A 69 11.26 -4.35 -21.26
C CYS A 69 10.45 -5.63 -20.99
N ILE A 70 10.35 -6.07 -19.73
CA ILE A 70 9.82 -7.39 -19.36
C ILE A 70 8.59 -7.25 -18.45
N PHE A 71 8.71 -6.61 -17.29
CA PHE A 71 7.67 -6.68 -16.25
C PHE A 71 6.48 -5.73 -16.48
N SER A 72 6.67 -4.63 -17.21
CA SER A 72 5.61 -3.67 -17.57
C SER A 72 5.08 -3.85 -19.00
N ARG A 73 5.68 -4.72 -19.82
CA ARG A 73 5.25 -4.92 -21.21
C ARG A 73 3.93 -5.69 -21.25
N PRO A 74 2.83 -5.12 -21.77
CA PRO A 74 1.56 -5.84 -21.90
C PRO A 74 1.66 -6.92 -22.98
N VAL A 75 0.87 -7.97 -22.80
CA VAL A 75 0.65 -9.05 -23.79
C VAL A 75 -0.81 -8.97 -24.25
N PRO A 76 -1.07 -8.86 -25.56
CA PRO A 76 -2.44 -8.81 -26.09
C PRO A 76 -3.33 -9.92 -25.55
N PHE A 77 -4.60 -9.61 -25.30
CA PHE A 77 -5.63 -10.46 -24.67
C PHE A 77 -5.34 -10.90 -23.22
N LEU A 78 -4.15 -11.42 -22.90
CA LEU A 78 -3.78 -11.88 -21.55
C LEU A 78 -3.76 -10.72 -20.54
N THR A 79 -3.18 -9.57 -20.89
CA THR A 79 -3.24 -8.40 -20.01
C THR A 79 -4.67 -7.88 -19.86
N ALA A 80 -5.49 -7.93 -20.91
CA ALA A 80 -6.85 -7.39 -20.87
C ALA A 80 -7.81 -8.23 -20.03
N LYS A 81 -7.68 -9.56 -20.02
CA LYS A 81 -8.58 -10.46 -19.27
C LYS A 81 -8.03 -10.89 -17.91
N LEU A 82 -6.71 -11.02 -17.74
CA LEU A 82 -6.08 -11.64 -16.57
C LEU A 82 -5.04 -10.73 -15.87
N ASP A 83 -4.80 -9.51 -16.38
CA ASP A 83 -3.74 -8.58 -15.94
C ASP A 83 -2.30 -9.16 -15.95
N LEU A 84 -2.09 -10.23 -16.72
CA LEU A 84 -0.77 -10.84 -16.91
C LEU A 84 0.09 -9.96 -17.84
N LYS A 85 1.34 -9.72 -17.46
CA LYS A 85 2.36 -9.00 -18.26
C LYS A 85 3.37 -9.99 -18.84
N LEU A 86 4.24 -9.55 -19.74
CA LEU A 86 5.22 -10.42 -20.41
C LEU A 86 6.12 -11.16 -19.41
N GLY A 87 6.57 -10.50 -18.33
CA GLY A 87 7.33 -11.15 -17.26
C GLY A 87 6.60 -12.29 -16.54
N ASP A 88 5.26 -12.27 -16.47
CA ASP A 88 4.50 -13.39 -15.89
C ASP A 88 4.55 -14.61 -16.78
N VAL A 89 4.38 -14.39 -18.09
CA VAL A 89 4.34 -15.44 -19.11
C VAL A 89 5.72 -16.07 -19.32
N LEU A 90 6.79 -15.27 -19.20
CA LEU A 90 8.17 -15.74 -19.42
C LEU A 90 8.86 -16.30 -18.15
N ILE A 91 8.45 -15.86 -16.95
CA ILE A 91 9.16 -16.20 -15.70
C ILE A 91 8.20 -16.86 -14.70
N THR A 92 7.16 -16.15 -14.25
CA THR A 92 6.31 -16.60 -13.13
C THR A 92 5.55 -17.90 -13.44
N LEU A 93 4.94 -18.00 -14.64
CA LEU A 93 4.21 -19.20 -15.06
C LEU A 93 5.16 -20.38 -15.35
N PRO A 94 6.24 -20.26 -16.15
CA PRO A 94 7.15 -21.37 -16.40
C PRO A 94 7.85 -21.89 -15.14
N VAL A 95 8.33 -21.01 -14.26
CA VAL A 95 8.97 -21.43 -12.99
C VAL A 95 7.98 -22.22 -12.13
N SER A 96 6.72 -21.77 -12.05
CA SER A 96 5.70 -22.46 -11.24
C SER A 96 5.29 -23.79 -11.85
N ALA A 97 5.17 -23.87 -13.19
CA ALA A 97 4.90 -25.12 -13.89
C ALA A 97 6.04 -26.13 -13.69
N VAL A 98 7.30 -25.68 -13.76
CA VAL A 98 8.49 -26.53 -13.48
C VAL A 98 8.50 -27.01 -12.04
N VAL A 99 8.27 -26.14 -11.05
CA VAL A 99 8.24 -26.54 -9.62
C VAL A 99 7.09 -27.52 -9.34
N LEU A 100 5.91 -27.31 -9.94
CA LEU A 100 4.79 -28.27 -9.86
C LEU A 100 5.12 -29.62 -10.53
N ALA A 101 5.76 -29.61 -11.71
CA ALA A 101 6.17 -30.83 -12.41
C ALA A 101 7.24 -31.62 -11.63
N ILE A 102 8.22 -30.93 -11.02
CA ILE A 102 9.21 -31.55 -10.14
C ILE A 102 8.49 -32.19 -8.94
N ASN A 103 7.60 -31.45 -8.27
CA ASN A 103 6.88 -31.96 -7.11
C ASN A 103 5.95 -33.14 -7.45
N ALA A 104 5.30 -33.12 -8.61
CA ALA A 104 4.51 -34.24 -9.11
C ALA A 104 5.39 -35.48 -9.40
N ASN A 105 6.59 -35.30 -9.97
CA ASN A 105 7.55 -36.40 -10.15
C ASN A 105 8.11 -36.92 -8.82
N LEU A 106 8.33 -36.06 -7.81
CA LEU A 106 8.71 -36.50 -6.46
C LEU A 106 7.57 -37.30 -5.80
N CYS A 107 6.32 -36.85 -5.95
CA CYS A 107 5.13 -37.55 -5.48
C CYS A 107 4.96 -38.92 -6.16
N ALA A 108 5.13 -39.00 -7.48
CA ALA A 108 5.08 -40.24 -8.25
C ALA A 108 6.23 -41.23 -7.95
N ARG A 109 7.26 -40.79 -7.23
CA ARG A 109 8.36 -41.61 -6.71
C ARG A 109 8.26 -41.86 -5.21
N GLU A 110 7.14 -41.48 -4.59
CA GLU A 110 6.89 -41.60 -3.14
C GLU A 110 7.97 -40.89 -2.28
N GLN A 111 8.64 -39.86 -2.84
CA GLN A 111 9.70 -39.11 -2.16
C GLN A 111 9.12 -38.02 -1.24
N VAL A 112 8.51 -38.47 -0.15
CA VAL A 112 7.78 -37.63 0.81
C VAL A 112 8.66 -36.54 1.44
N LYS A 113 9.84 -36.89 1.96
CA LYS A 113 10.74 -35.92 2.63
C LYS A 113 11.17 -34.79 1.71
N GLU A 114 11.45 -35.08 0.43
CA GLU A 114 11.87 -34.08 -0.55
C GLU A 114 10.70 -33.24 -1.05
N SER A 115 9.56 -33.89 -1.34
CA SER A 115 8.36 -33.19 -1.83
C SER A 115 7.83 -32.14 -0.86
N GLY A 116 8.03 -32.29 0.46
CA GLY A 116 7.62 -31.32 1.48
C GLY A 116 8.44 -30.01 1.50
N SER A 117 9.63 -29.99 0.90
CA SER A 117 10.47 -28.78 0.85
C SER A 117 9.91 -27.71 -0.10
N LEU A 118 9.28 -28.12 -1.20
CA LEU A 118 8.74 -27.23 -2.23
C LEU A 118 7.53 -26.40 -1.76
N PRO A 119 6.48 -26.95 -1.09
CA PRO A 119 5.42 -26.14 -0.52
C PRO A 119 5.93 -25.21 0.60
N MET A 120 6.93 -25.62 1.40
CA MET A 120 7.56 -24.73 2.38
C MET A 120 8.20 -23.50 1.71
N ILE A 121 8.98 -23.71 0.63
CA ILE A 121 9.59 -22.61 -0.13
C ILE A 121 8.52 -21.71 -0.76
N ALA A 122 7.45 -22.28 -1.32
CA ALA A 122 6.33 -21.52 -1.86
C ALA A 122 5.65 -20.68 -0.76
N MET A 123 5.45 -21.22 0.44
CA MET A 123 4.90 -20.51 1.60
C MET A 123 5.81 -19.37 2.11
N ILE A 124 7.14 -19.55 2.05
CA ILE A 124 8.09 -18.44 2.32
C ILE A 124 7.84 -17.28 1.35
N VAL A 125 7.60 -17.56 0.06
CA VAL A 125 7.27 -16.53 -0.94
C VAL A 125 5.89 -15.90 -0.67
N VAL A 126 4.88 -16.70 -0.30
CA VAL A 126 3.54 -16.19 0.07
C VAL A 126 3.64 -15.16 1.19
N PHE A 127 4.35 -15.50 2.27
CA PHE A 127 4.52 -14.63 3.43
C PHE A 127 5.47 -13.46 3.16
N ALA A 128 6.55 -13.65 2.39
CA ALA A 128 7.44 -12.56 2.00
C ALA A 128 6.70 -11.45 1.22
N LEU A 129 5.61 -11.80 0.53
CA LEU A 129 4.78 -10.88 -0.23
C LEU A 129 3.57 -10.32 0.56
N THR A 130 3.36 -10.68 1.85
CA THR A 130 2.37 -10.01 2.72
C THR A 130 2.89 -8.68 3.25
N VAL A 131 3.27 -7.79 2.35
CA VAL A 131 3.84 -6.47 2.65
C VAL A 131 2.86 -5.33 2.37
N ARG A 132 2.93 -4.25 3.15
CA ARG A 132 2.12 -3.05 2.96
C ARG A 132 2.64 -2.21 1.78
N ASN A 133 1.81 -1.33 1.24
CA ASN A 133 2.27 -0.29 0.31
C ASN A 133 3.42 0.55 0.93
N ASN A 134 4.36 1.00 0.09
CA ASN A 134 5.60 1.66 0.48
C ASN A 134 6.44 0.85 1.50
N SER A 135 6.46 -0.48 1.41
CA SER A 135 7.35 -1.28 2.26
C SER A 135 8.80 -1.23 1.80
N ILE A 136 9.73 -1.58 2.68
CA ILE A 136 11.16 -1.75 2.34
C ILE A 136 11.33 -2.71 1.16
N LEU A 137 10.65 -3.87 1.18
CA LEU A 137 10.77 -4.88 0.13
C LEU A 137 10.38 -4.33 -1.26
N LEU A 138 9.25 -3.63 -1.34
CA LEU A 138 8.78 -3.01 -2.60
C LEU A 138 9.71 -1.88 -3.04
N THR A 139 10.25 -1.12 -2.08
CA THR A 139 11.19 -0.03 -2.36
C THR A 139 12.51 -0.54 -2.93
N LEU A 140 13.07 -1.63 -2.38
CA LEU A 140 14.30 -2.26 -2.85
C LEU A 140 14.10 -2.94 -4.22
N THR A 141 13.13 -3.86 -4.30
CA THR A 141 12.85 -4.65 -5.52
C THR A 141 12.30 -3.81 -6.67
N GLY A 142 11.53 -2.77 -6.37
CA GLY A 142 10.81 -1.99 -7.37
C GLY A 142 9.52 -2.62 -7.87
N LEU A 143 9.05 -3.69 -7.22
CA LEU A 143 7.74 -4.26 -7.48
C LEU A 143 6.66 -3.26 -7.00
N PRO A 144 5.72 -2.85 -7.87
CA PRO A 144 4.59 -2.05 -7.43
C PRO A 144 3.64 -2.93 -6.60
N PHE A 145 2.94 -2.31 -5.65
CA PHE A 145 2.14 -3.01 -4.63
C PHE A 145 1.05 -3.91 -5.23
N GLU A 146 0.41 -3.47 -6.31
CA GLU A 146 -0.63 -4.24 -7.01
C GLU A 146 -0.09 -5.56 -7.57
N ARG A 147 1.17 -5.55 -8.04
CA ARG A 147 1.85 -6.71 -8.61
C ARG A 147 2.37 -7.64 -7.52
N ALA A 148 2.87 -7.10 -6.41
CA ALA A 148 3.20 -7.92 -5.24
C ALA A 148 1.96 -8.64 -4.69
N LEU A 149 0.80 -7.97 -4.63
CA LEU A 149 -0.46 -8.59 -4.24
C LEU A 149 -0.95 -9.65 -5.27
N LEU A 150 -0.71 -9.44 -6.56
CA LEU A 150 -0.93 -10.46 -7.60
C LEU A 150 -0.08 -11.70 -7.33
N TYR A 151 1.22 -11.51 -7.10
CA TYR A 151 2.16 -12.61 -6.83
C TYR A 151 1.87 -13.33 -5.51
N HIS A 152 1.46 -12.63 -4.45
CA HIS A 152 1.03 -13.25 -3.19
C HIS A 152 -0.14 -14.23 -3.41
N LYS A 153 -1.20 -13.80 -4.11
CA LYS A 153 -2.35 -14.67 -4.44
C LYS A 153 -1.94 -15.86 -5.29
N PHE A 154 -1.09 -15.63 -6.29
CA PHE A 154 -0.65 -16.67 -7.21
C PHE A 154 0.27 -17.70 -6.52
N ALA A 155 1.25 -17.25 -5.74
CA ALA A 155 2.09 -18.11 -4.91
C ALA A 155 1.25 -18.92 -3.90
N GLY A 156 0.16 -18.35 -3.38
CA GLY A 156 -0.78 -19.08 -2.50
C GLY A 156 -1.46 -20.25 -3.19
N VAL A 157 -1.86 -20.10 -4.46
CA VAL A 157 -2.40 -21.21 -5.26
C VAL A 157 -1.32 -22.27 -5.52
N VAL A 158 -0.11 -21.86 -5.90
CA VAL A 158 1.01 -22.79 -6.15
C VAL A 158 1.37 -23.55 -4.87
N ALA A 159 1.45 -22.88 -3.72
CA ALA A 159 1.73 -23.52 -2.43
C ALA A 159 0.69 -24.57 -2.06
N ILE A 160 -0.61 -24.31 -2.28
CA ILE A 160 -1.68 -25.28 -1.99
C ILE A 160 -1.59 -26.51 -2.90
N LEU A 161 -1.31 -26.32 -4.18
CA LEU A 161 -1.13 -27.43 -5.12
C LEU A 161 0.08 -28.31 -4.73
N LEU A 162 1.21 -27.68 -4.35
CA LEU A 162 2.39 -28.38 -3.84
C LEU A 162 2.13 -29.10 -2.52
N SER A 163 1.36 -28.50 -1.60
CA SER A 163 0.96 -29.15 -0.34
C SER A 163 0.02 -30.33 -0.58
N GLY A 164 -0.87 -30.25 -1.58
CA GLY A 164 -1.76 -31.33 -1.96
C GLY A 164 -1.00 -32.52 -2.57
N LEU A 165 -0.04 -32.27 -3.45
CA LEU A 165 0.86 -33.29 -4.00
C LEU A 165 1.76 -33.92 -2.94
N HIS A 166 2.26 -33.13 -1.98
CA HIS A 166 3.01 -33.65 -0.83
C HIS A 166 2.14 -34.55 0.08
N GLY A 167 0.90 -34.14 0.35
CA GLY A 167 -0.08 -34.97 1.07
C GLY A 167 -0.42 -36.26 0.33
N LEU A 168 -0.56 -36.20 -1.00
CA LEU A 168 -0.76 -37.39 -1.84
C LEU A 168 0.45 -38.34 -1.80
N ALA A 169 1.68 -37.81 -1.78
CA ALA A 169 2.88 -38.63 -1.66
C ALA A 169 2.89 -39.47 -0.37
N TYR A 170 2.49 -38.89 0.78
CA TYR A 170 2.31 -39.61 2.04
C TYR A 170 1.27 -40.75 1.92
N LEU A 171 0.11 -40.46 1.31
CA LEU A 171 -0.95 -41.46 1.15
C LEU A 171 -0.54 -42.64 0.24
N LEU A 172 0.32 -42.38 -0.75
CA LEU A 172 0.87 -43.43 -1.63
C LEU A 172 1.91 -44.28 -0.90
N GLU A 173 2.87 -43.65 -0.19
CA GLU A 173 3.88 -44.36 0.63
C GLU A 173 3.22 -45.26 1.69
N ASP A 174 2.24 -44.75 2.44
CA ASP A 174 1.48 -45.52 3.43
C ASP A 174 0.75 -46.72 2.81
N ALA A 175 0.12 -46.53 1.65
CA ALA A 175 -0.58 -47.60 0.92
C ALA A 175 0.40 -48.68 0.43
N GLY A 176 1.59 -48.29 -0.02
CA GLY A 176 2.70 -49.17 -0.39
C GLY A 176 3.18 -50.01 0.80
N ILE A 177 3.49 -49.37 1.92
CA ILE A 177 3.90 -50.03 3.17
C ILE A 177 2.83 -51.02 3.63
N ALA A 178 1.56 -50.60 3.68
CA ALA A 178 0.44 -51.45 4.07
C ALA A 178 0.21 -52.63 3.10
N ALA A 179 0.56 -52.49 1.82
CA ALA A 179 0.51 -53.60 0.85
C ALA A 179 1.66 -54.60 1.06
N VAL A 180 2.87 -54.13 1.37
CA VAL A 180 4.02 -54.99 1.69
C VAL A 180 3.80 -55.76 2.99
N GLN A 181 3.34 -55.09 4.06
CA GLN A 181 3.11 -55.73 5.36
C GLN A 181 2.04 -56.84 5.29
N ARG A 182 0.98 -56.65 4.49
CA ARG A 182 0.00 -57.70 4.19
C ARG A 182 0.59 -58.90 3.44
N ARG A 183 1.53 -58.69 2.51
CA ARG A 183 2.23 -59.79 1.80
C ARG A 183 3.18 -60.57 2.70
N LEU A 184 3.77 -59.92 3.70
CA LEU A 184 4.70 -60.54 4.66
C LEU A 184 3.99 -61.23 5.85
N GLY A 185 2.65 -61.32 5.84
CA GLY A 185 1.87 -61.93 6.92
C GLY A 185 1.90 -61.14 8.24
N GLY A 186 2.36 -59.88 8.21
CA GLY A 186 2.50 -59.04 9.39
C GLY A 186 1.15 -58.57 9.91
N GLY A 187 0.63 -59.25 10.94
CA GLY A 187 -0.50 -58.77 11.73
C GLY A 187 -0.27 -57.35 12.28
N VAL A 188 -1.36 -56.65 12.61
CA VAL A 188 -1.33 -55.23 12.99
C VAL A 188 -0.59 -55.03 14.31
N GLY A 189 0.71 -54.75 14.22
CA GLY A 189 1.54 -54.32 15.35
C GLY A 189 1.15 -52.91 15.78
N ALA A 190 0.28 -52.81 16.77
CA ALA A 190 -0.03 -51.54 17.42
C ALA A 190 1.21 -50.99 18.14
N GLY A 191 1.64 -49.77 17.81
CA GLY A 191 2.66 -49.06 18.59
C GLY A 191 3.73 -48.28 17.83
N THR A 192 3.37 -47.35 16.94
CA THR A 192 4.19 -46.15 16.64
C THR A 192 3.31 -44.97 16.18
N PRO A 193 3.66 -43.71 16.51
CA PRO A 193 2.79 -42.55 16.29
C PRO A 193 2.87 -41.98 14.86
N LEU A 194 2.68 -42.83 13.83
CA LEU A 194 2.57 -42.38 12.43
C LEU A 194 1.43 -41.36 12.24
N ILE A 195 0.37 -41.52 13.04
CA ILE A 195 -0.81 -40.65 13.07
C ILE A 195 -0.45 -39.18 13.36
N GLU A 196 0.55 -38.87 14.21
CA GLU A 196 0.80 -37.48 14.66
C GLU A 196 1.28 -36.54 13.54
N ARG A 197 2.21 -37.00 12.68
CA ARG A 197 2.71 -36.18 11.56
C ARG A 197 1.74 -36.09 10.40
N GLN A 198 1.02 -37.18 10.13
CA GLN A 198 0.01 -37.23 9.09
C GLN A 198 -1.20 -36.38 9.45
N THR A 199 -1.70 -36.46 10.69
CA THR A 199 -2.83 -35.63 11.15
C THR A 199 -2.47 -34.15 11.24
N SER A 200 -1.28 -33.78 11.76
CA SER A 200 -0.84 -32.37 11.76
C SER A 200 -0.68 -31.81 10.33
N GLY A 201 -0.19 -32.63 9.38
CA GLY A 201 -0.12 -32.27 7.96
C GLY A 201 -1.50 -32.12 7.29
N ALA A 202 -2.42 -33.04 7.57
CA ALA A 202 -3.80 -32.97 7.08
C ALA A 202 -4.54 -31.74 7.63
N ILE A 203 -4.43 -31.46 8.94
CA ILE A 203 -4.98 -30.25 9.57
C ILE A 203 -4.40 -28.99 8.90
N LEU A 204 -3.08 -28.93 8.71
CA LEU A 204 -2.43 -27.81 8.02
C LEU A 204 -2.95 -27.64 6.58
N PHE A 205 -3.13 -28.73 5.83
CA PHE A 205 -3.69 -28.69 4.48
C PHE A 205 -5.15 -28.20 4.47
N TYR A 206 -6.00 -28.66 5.39
CA TYR A 206 -7.38 -28.17 5.52
C TYR A 206 -7.44 -26.69 5.91
N LEU A 207 -6.54 -26.21 6.77
CA LEU A 207 -6.43 -24.78 7.11
C LEU A 207 -6.02 -23.93 5.89
N LEU A 208 -5.04 -24.40 5.10
CA LEU A 208 -4.63 -23.77 3.85
C LEU A 208 -5.77 -23.73 2.82
N ALA A 209 -6.48 -24.84 2.63
CA ALA A 209 -7.63 -24.93 1.74
C ALA A 209 -8.78 -24.01 2.17
N ALA A 210 -9.10 -23.97 3.47
CA ALA A 210 -10.10 -23.08 4.04
C ALA A 210 -9.73 -21.59 3.82
N LEU A 211 -8.47 -21.21 4.09
CA LEU A 211 -7.98 -19.85 3.85
C LEU A 211 -8.15 -19.46 2.38
N TRP A 212 -7.84 -20.36 1.45
CA TRP A 212 -8.03 -20.10 0.02
C TRP A 212 -9.49 -19.96 -0.39
N VAL A 213 -10.37 -20.86 0.06
CA VAL A 213 -11.82 -20.78 -0.21
C VAL A 213 -12.39 -19.45 0.28
N PHE A 214 -12.15 -19.06 1.53
CA PHE A 214 -12.63 -17.77 2.06
C PHE A 214 -11.97 -16.56 1.38
N SER A 215 -10.80 -16.75 0.74
CA SER A 215 -10.11 -15.71 -0.04
C SER A 215 -10.54 -15.62 -1.51
N LEU A 216 -11.49 -16.43 -1.97
CA LEU A 216 -12.02 -16.34 -3.33
C LEU A 216 -12.73 -14.99 -3.58
N SER A 217 -12.61 -14.48 -4.81
CA SER A 217 -13.13 -13.17 -5.23
C SER A 217 -14.63 -12.96 -4.91
N PRO A 218 -15.54 -13.93 -5.18
CA PRO A 218 -16.96 -13.77 -4.85
C PRO A 218 -17.23 -13.63 -3.35
N ILE A 219 -16.54 -14.43 -2.52
CA ILE A 219 -16.72 -14.45 -1.07
C ILE A 219 -16.19 -13.15 -0.46
N ARG A 220 -14.93 -12.77 -0.75
CA ARG A 220 -14.35 -11.52 -0.24
C ARG A 220 -15.13 -10.27 -0.65
N ARG A 221 -15.72 -10.24 -1.85
CA ARG A 221 -16.52 -9.10 -2.32
C ARG A 221 -17.88 -8.98 -1.62
N ARG A 222 -18.46 -10.09 -1.17
CA ARG A 222 -19.76 -10.11 -0.48
C ARG A 222 -19.62 -10.01 1.05
N PHE A 223 -18.56 -10.56 1.62
CA PHE A 223 -18.36 -10.69 3.07
C PHE A 223 -16.95 -10.24 3.49
N TYR A 224 -16.57 -9.01 3.14
CA TYR A 224 -15.22 -8.48 3.33
C TYR A 224 -14.72 -8.55 4.79
N GLU A 225 -15.57 -8.17 5.76
CA GLU A 225 -15.25 -8.23 7.19
C GLU A 225 -14.97 -9.64 7.68
N ALA A 226 -15.79 -10.62 7.25
CA ALA A 226 -15.59 -12.02 7.61
C ALA A 226 -14.33 -12.58 6.96
N PHE A 227 -14.09 -12.28 5.67
CA PHE A 227 -12.84 -12.59 4.97
C PHE A 227 -11.62 -12.08 5.75
N LEU A 228 -11.60 -10.81 6.15
CA LEU A 228 -10.45 -10.20 6.80
C LEU A 228 -10.12 -10.87 8.14
N ARG A 229 -11.14 -11.14 8.96
CA ARG A 229 -10.99 -11.78 10.28
C ARG A 229 -10.58 -13.25 10.15
N LEU A 230 -11.26 -14.01 9.27
CA LEU A 230 -10.93 -15.42 9.03
C LEU A 230 -9.52 -15.56 8.45
N HIS A 231 -9.12 -14.70 7.52
CA HIS A 231 -7.78 -14.75 6.92
C HIS A 231 -6.68 -14.52 7.97
N TRP A 232 -6.88 -13.62 8.94
CA TRP A 232 -5.95 -13.41 10.06
C TRP A 232 -5.89 -14.62 11.02
N VAL A 233 -7.04 -15.14 11.44
CA VAL A 233 -7.10 -16.30 12.37
C VAL A 233 -6.50 -17.55 11.72
N LEU A 234 -6.86 -17.83 10.46
CA LEU A 234 -6.32 -18.96 9.70
C LEU A 234 -4.83 -18.78 9.41
N PHE A 235 -4.34 -17.57 9.11
CA PHE A 235 -2.91 -17.30 8.94
C PHE A 235 -2.11 -17.66 10.21
N ILE A 236 -2.55 -17.22 11.39
CA ILE A 236 -1.89 -17.55 12.66
C ILE A 236 -1.91 -19.08 12.89
N ALA A 237 -3.05 -19.73 12.66
CA ALA A 237 -3.16 -21.19 12.78
C ALA A 237 -2.21 -21.91 11.81
N ILE A 238 -2.13 -21.50 10.54
CA ILE A 238 -1.24 -22.07 9.52
C ILE A 238 0.23 -21.95 9.93
N VAL A 239 0.66 -20.81 10.49
CA VAL A 239 2.04 -20.64 10.99
C VAL A 239 2.33 -21.61 12.13
N VAL A 240 1.43 -21.72 13.12
CA VAL A 240 1.59 -22.65 14.26
C VAL A 240 1.61 -24.11 13.80
N PHE A 241 0.64 -24.54 13.00
CA PHE A 241 0.58 -25.91 12.50
C PHE A 241 1.71 -26.26 11.53
N SER A 242 2.26 -25.28 10.80
CA SER A 242 3.47 -25.47 9.98
C SER A 242 4.70 -25.78 10.84
N ILE A 243 4.85 -25.13 12.00
CA ILE A 243 5.93 -25.43 12.94
C ILE A 243 5.74 -26.84 13.53
N ILE A 244 4.53 -27.18 13.99
CA ILE A 244 4.19 -28.50 14.56
C ILE A 244 4.43 -29.63 13.55
N HIS A 245 4.05 -29.44 12.29
CA HIS A 245 4.25 -30.42 11.22
C HIS A 245 5.72 -30.57 10.79
N GLY A 246 6.61 -29.65 11.19
CA GLY A 246 8.04 -29.67 10.88
C GLY A 246 8.46 -28.76 9.72
N ALA A 247 7.54 -28.00 9.13
CA ALA A 247 7.78 -27.00 8.09
C ALA A 247 8.11 -25.60 8.67
N GLY A 248 8.75 -25.52 9.84
CA GLY A 248 9.01 -24.26 10.57
C GLY A 248 9.78 -23.19 9.79
N GLY A 249 10.48 -23.56 8.71
CA GLY A 249 11.16 -22.64 7.80
C GLY A 249 10.24 -21.59 7.16
N VAL A 250 8.91 -21.79 7.11
CA VAL A 250 7.96 -20.78 6.62
C VAL A 250 8.07 -19.42 7.34
N VAL A 251 8.51 -19.41 8.60
CA VAL A 251 8.69 -18.19 9.41
C VAL A 251 9.71 -17.23 8.79
N ILE A 252 10.66 -17.71 7.98
CA ILE A 252 11.60 -16.87 7.22
C ILE A 252 10.87 -15.89 6.30
N GLY A 253 9.71 -16.27 5.77
CA GLY A 253 8.86 -15.40 4.95
C GLY A 253 8.29 -14.19 5.72
N LEU A 254 8.30 -14.18 7.05
CA LEU A 254 7.82 -13.04 7.85
C LEU A 254 8.89 -11.94 8.03
N ILE A 255 10.15 -12.19 7.67
CA ILE A 255 11.27 -11.24 7.83
C ILE A 255 11.00 -9.90 7.12
N PRO A 256 10.54 -9.83 5.86
CA PRO A 256 10.26 -8.56 5.19
C PRO A 256 9.18 -7.73 5.89
N TRP A 257 8.17 -8.37 6.47
CA TRP A 257 7.13 -7.71 7.26
C TRP A 257 7.68 -7.20 8.60
N ALA A 258 8.48 -8.01 9.31
CA ALA A 258 9.10 -7.62 10.57
C ALA A 258 10.08 -6.44 10.41
N LEU A 259 10.90 -6.44 9.35
CA LEU A 259 11.78 -5.32 9.01
C LEU A 259 10.99 -4.03 8.71
N ASP A 260 9.90 -4.14 7.94
CA ASP A 260 9.03 -3.01 7.64
C ASP A 260 8.33 -2.46 8.90
N LEU A 261 7.93 -3.34 9.81
CA LEU A 261 7.34 -2.99 11.11
C LEU A 261 8.34 -2.21 11.97
N VAL A 262 9.56 -2.74 12.15
CA VAL A 262 10.63 -2.11 12.94
C VAL A 262 11.02 -0.76 12.35
N PHE A 263 11.21 -0.67 11.04
CA PHE A 263 11.56 0.58 10.37
C PHE A 263 10.47 1.64 10.52
N ARG A 264 9.19 1.29 10.33
CA ARG A 264 8.09 2.26 10.49
C ARG A 264 7.96 2.75 11.92
N HIS A 265 8.05 1.87 12.91
CA HIS A 265 7.99 2.28 14.32
C HIS A 265 9.21 3.11 14.69
N GLY A 266 10.43 2.70 14.32
CA GLY A 266 11.65 3.48 14.53
C GLY A 266 11.61 4.86 13.87
N TYR A 267 11.13 4.96 12.62
CA TYR A 267 10.97 6.23 11.91
C TYR A 267 9.92 7.15 12.57
N LEU A 268 8.75 6.59 12.95
CA LEU A 268 7.71 7.36 13.64
C LEU A 268 8.19 7.86 15.01
N VAL A 269 8.87 7.00 15.78
CA VAL A 269 9.47 7.35 17.08
C VAL A 269 10.54 8.43 16.91
N GLN A 270 11.47 8.28 15.95
CA GLN A 270 12.49 9.29 15.65
C GLN A 270 11.88 10.63 15.21
N LYS A 271 10.83 10.60 14.38
CA LYS A 271 10.11 11.81 13.95
C LYS A 271 9.40 12.49 15.11
N ASN A 272 8.77 11.72 16.00
CA ASN A 272 8.09 12.26 17.17
C ASN A 272 9.08 12.88 18.17
N PHE A 273 10.24 12.24 18.43
CA PHE A 273 11.29 12.82 19.26
C PHE A 273 11.95 14.07 18.65
N ARG A 274 12.08 14.15 17.32
CA ARG A 274 12.63 15.33 16.63
C ARG A 274 11.61 16.45 16.38
N GLY A 275 10.31 16.21 16.59
CA GLY A 275 9.22 17.13 16.25
C GLY A 275 8.75 18.06 17.37
N GLY A 276 9.23 17.87 18.60
CA GLY A 276 8.69 18.54 19.79
C GLY A 276 7.28 18.06 20.16
N LEU A 277 6.61 18.74 21.10
CA LEU A 277 5.25 18.39 21.55
C LEU A 277 4.18 18.53 20.46
N SER A 278 4.48 19.24 19.37
CA SER A 278 3.55 19.51 18.26
C SER A 278 3.32 18.24 17.42
N LYS A 279 2.23 17.53 17.71
CA LYS A 279 1.82 16.30 17.00
C LYS A 279 1.68 16.56 15.48
N PRO A 280 2.59 16.07 14.63
CA PRO A 280 2.57 16.39 13.20
C PRO A 280 1.37 15.75 12.52
N GLY A 281 0.47 16.58 11.97
CA GLY A 281 -0.71 16.14 11.21
C GLY A 281 -2.05 16.35 11.88
N VAL A 282 -2.11 16.91 13.10
CA VAL A 282 -3.36 17.45 13.66
C VAL A 282 -3.50 18.90 13.19
N ILE A 283 -4.45 19.15 12.29
CA ILE A 283 -4.80 20.52 11.87
C ILE A 283 -5.85 21.04 12.85
N SER A 284 -5.71 22.28 13.35
CA SER A 284 -6.72 22.90 14.19
C SER A 284 -8.06 22.99 13.47
N GLN A 285 -9.17 22.65 14.13
CA GLN A 285 -10.51 22.71 13.53
C GLN A 285 -10.83 24.12 13.00
N GLN A 286 -10.29 25.17 13.63
CA GLN A 286 -10.46 26.57 13.22
C GLN A 286 -9.77 26.92 11.89
N GLN A 287 -8.82 26.09 11.45
CA GLN A 287 -8.08 26.26 10.19
C GLN A 287 -8.67 25.42 9.03
N VAL A 288 -9.65 24.55 9.30
CA VAL A 288 -10.23 23.65 8.28
C VAL A 288 -11.60 24.17 7.83
N SER A 289 -11.68 24.60 6.57
CA SER A 289 -12.94 24.90 5.90
C SER A 289 -13.49 23.66 5.20
N MET A 290 -14.76 23.34 5.45
CA MET A 290 -15.49 22.27 4.76
C MET A 290 -16.71 22.86 4.05
N SER A 291 -16.79 22.67 2.73
CA SER A 291 -17.85 23.24 1.90
C SER A 291 -18.51 22.19 1.01
N HIS A 292 -19.83 22.17 1.01
CA HIS A 292 -20.64 21.36 0.09
C HIS A 292 -20.60 21.98 -1.32
N LEU A 293 -20.34 21.14 -2.33
CA LEU A 293 -20.38 21.53 -3.75
C LEU A 293 -21.62 20.92 -4.43
N PRO A 294 -22.07 21.46 -5.58
CA PRO A 294 -23.17 20.89 -6.34
C PRO A 294 -23.02 19.37 -6.58
N GLY A 295 -24.11 18.63 -6.36
CA GLY A 295 -24.10 17.16 -6.31
C GLY A 295 -23.60 16.59 -4.98
N ASP A 296 -23.10 15.36 -5.01
CA ASP A 296 -22.60 14.65 -3.83
C ASP A 296 -21.08 14.78 -3.67
N PHE A 297 -20.61 16.04 -3.76
CA PHE A 297 -19.21 16.42 -3.58
C PHE A 297 -19.02 17.31 -2.35
N LEU A 298 -17.92 17.06 -1.66
CA LEU A 298 -17.42 17.84 -0.53
C LEU A 298 -16.03 18.36 -0.88
N ARG A 299 -15.77 19.63 -0.52
CA ARG A 299 -14.44 20.25 -0.59
C ARG A 299 -13.94 20.55 0.81
N ILE A 300 -12.77 20.01 1.14
CA ILE A 300 -12.04 20.31 2.38
C ILE A 300 -10.84 21.17 2.02
N GLN A 301 -10.63 22.27 2.74
CA GLN A 301 -9.53 23.20 2.56
C GLN A 301 -8.88 23.55 3.90
N PHE A 302 -7.55 23.67 3.91
CA PHE A 302 -6.78 24.14 5.07
C PHE A 302 -5.53 24.92 4.60
N PRO A 303 -5.01 25.87 5.39
CA PRO A 303 -3.82 26.62 5.01
C PRO A 303 -2.61 25.68 4.97
N ARG A 304 -1.79 25.84 3.94
CA ARG A 304 -0.57 25.05 3.77
C ARG A 304 0.46 25.35 4.85
N VAL A 305 0.55 26.59 5.30
CA VAL A 305 1.35 26.96 6.47
C VAL A 305 0.40 26.97 7.68
N HIS A 306 0.67 26.11 8.65
CA HIS A 306 -0.05 26.05 9.90
C HIS A 306 0.12 27.38 10.65
N ALA A 307 -0.98 28.06 10.97
CA ALA A 307 -0.93 29.38 11.63
C ALA A 307 -0.50 29.30 13.11
N ASP A 308 -0.63 28.12 13.72
CA ASP A 308 -0.28 27.81 15.11
C ASP A 308 1.19 27.39 15.27
N THR A 309 1.75 26.63 14.32
CA THR A 309 3.13 26.11 14.41
C THR A 309 4.11 26.73 13.41
N GLY A 310 3.64 27.58 12.49
CA GLY A 310 4.44 28.13 11.38
C GLY A 310 4.96 27.07 10.39
N SER A 311 4.58 25.80 10.55
CA SER A 311 5.13 24.70 9.75
C SER A 311 4.42 24.58 8.40
N SER A 312 5.20 24.41 7.33
CA SER A 312 4.67 24.22 5.99
C SER A 312 4.37 22.76 5.70
N PHE A 313 3.12 22.47 5.33
CA PHE A 313 2.71 21.21 4.72
C PHE A 313 3.33 21.09 3.32
N LYS A 314 4.35 20.23 3.21
CA LYS A 314 5.07 19.94 1.96
C LYS A 314 4.54 18.66 1.32
N TYR A 315 4.13 18.76 0.07
CA TYR A 315 3.62 17.66 -0.74
C TYR A 315 3.98 17.89 -2.22
N GLU A 316 3.84 16.85 -3.03
CA GLU A 316 4.02 16.88 -4.49
C GLU A 316 2.71 16.61 -5.21
N ALA A 317 2.62 16.99 -6.49
CA ALA A 317 1.41 16.82 -7.29
C ALA A 317 1.04 15.32 -7.43
N GLY A 318 -0.23 15.00 -7.26
CA GLY A 318 -0.73 13.62 -7.29
C GLY A 318 -0.53 12.81 -6.00
N GLN A 319 0.11 13.37 -4.96
CA GLN A 319 0.14 12.75 -3.63
C GLN A 319 -1.24 12.78 -2.97
N TYR A 320 -1.43 11.89 -1.99
CA TYR A 320 -2.69 11.71 -1.26
C TYR A 320 -2.45 11.72 0.24
N VAL A 321 -3.47 12.06 1.02
CA VAL A 321 -3.45 12.07 2.48
C VAL A 321 -4.45 11.07 3.04
N PHE A 322 -4.20 10.58 4.26
CA PHE A 322 -5.21 9.85 5.03
C PHE A 322 -5.92 10.83 5.96
N ILE A 323 -7.25 10.89 5.87
CA ILE A 323 -8.10 11.69 6.74
C ILE A 323 -8.81 10.75 7.73
N CYS A 324 -8.73 11.08 9.02
CA CYS A 324 -9.63 10.58 10.06
C CYS A 324 -10.46 11.76 10.58
N VAL A 325 -11.75 11.52 10.83
CA VAL A 325 -12.67 12.53 11.38
C VAL A 325 -13.26 11.96 12.66
N PRO A 326 -12.71 12.32 13.85
CA PRO A 326 -13.10 11.76 15.14
C PRO A 326 -14.60 11.79 15.44
N LYS A 327 -15.33 12.79 14.93
CA LYS A 327 -16.80 12.91 15.06
C LYS A 327 -17.57 11.80 14.33
N LEU A 328 -16.96 11.12 13.37
CA LEU A 328 -17.54 9.99 12.63
C LEU A 328 -17.00 8.66 13.14
N SER A 329 -15.69 8.59 13.34
CA SER A 329 -14.97 7.41 13.83
C SER A 329 -13.56 7.79 14.27
N LEU A 330 -13.06 7.14 15.33
CA LEU A 330 -11.71 7.34 15.86
C LEU A 330 -10.64 6.52 15.12
N LEU A 331 -11.06 5.44 14.45
CA LEU A 331 -10.15 4.41 13.90
C LEU A 331 -10.19 4.30 12.37
N GLU A 332 -11.18 4.91 11.71
CA GLU A 332 -11.32 4.88 10.25
C GLU A 332 -10.49 5.99 9.58
N TRP A 333 -9.46 5.59 8.85
CA TRP A 333 -8.58 6.48 8.08
C TRP A 333 -8.78 6.26 6.58
N HIS A 334 -9.23 7.28 5.86
CA HIS A 334 -9.58 7.19 4.44
C HIS A 334 -8.59 7.96 3.56
N PRO A 335 -8.05 7.35 2.47
CA PRO A 335 -7.13 8.02 1.57
C PRO A 335 -7.87 8.93 0.57
N PHE A 336 -7.41 10.17 0.41
CA PHE A 336 -7.90 11.12 -0.60
C PHE A 336 -6.75 11.88 -1.27
N THR A 337 -6.77 11.96 -2.59
CA THR A 337 -5.78 12.69 -3.39
C THR A 337 -5.88 14.20 -3.14
N ILE A 338 -4.74 14.86 -3.00
CA ILE A 338 -4.68 16.32 -2.93
C ILE A 338 -4.94 16.86 -4.34
N SER A 339 -5.90 17.78 -4.46
CA SER A 339 -6.34 18.33 -5.75
C SER A 339 -5.77 19.72 -6.06
N SER A 340 -5.21 20.40 -5.05
CA SER A 340 -4.46 21.66 -5.20
C SER A 340 -3.03 21.43 -5.69
N SER A 341 -2.44 22.45 -6.32
CA SER A 341 -1.02 22.50 -6.67
C SER A 341 -0.11 22.63 -5.44
N PRO A 342 1.07 21.98 -5.42
CA PRO A 342 2.14 22.21 -4.42
C PRO A 342 2.63 23.66 -4.27
N HIS A 343 2.16 24.59 -5.09
CA HIS A 343 2.48 26.02 -5.02
C HIS A 343 1.33 26.87 -4.45
N GLU A 344 0.15 26.31 -4.24
CA GLU A 344 -1.00 27.02 -3.65
C GLU A 344 -0.83 27.27 -2.14
N VAL A 345 -1.49 28.34 -1.66
CA VAL A 345 -1.54 28.74 -0.24
C VAL A 345 -2.48 27.83 0.57
N LEU A 346 -3.53 27.30 -0.06
CA LEU A 346 -4.48 26.37 0.55
C LEU A 346 -4.27 24.96 -0.01
N VAL A 347 -4.28 23.96 0.86
CA VAL A 347 -4.36 22.55 0.46
C VAL A 347 -5.84 22.21 0.27
N THR A 348 -6.22 21.78 -0.93
CA THR A 348 -7.61 21.49 -1.31
C THR A 348 -7.80 20.01 -1.63
N ILE A 349 -8.83 19.41 -1.06
CA ILE A 349 -9.20 18.00 -1.25
C ILE A 349 -10.67 17.91 -1.65
N HIS A 350 -10.96 17.19 -2.73
CA HIS A 350 -12.31 16.94 -3.21
C HIS A 350 -12.71 15.48 -2.93
N ILE A 351 -13.86 15.29 -2.27
CA ILE A 351 -14.37 13.99 -1.83
C ILE A 351 -15.76 13.77 -2.43
N LYS A 352 -15.97 12.63 -3.08
CA LYS A 352 -17.30 12.21 -3.57
C LYS A 352 -17.93 11.24 -2.58
N ALA A 353 -19.22 11.40 -2.26
CA ALA A 353 -19.92 10.54 -1.30
C ALA A 353 -20.37 9.21 -1.91
N LEU A 354 -19.43 8.28 -2.08
CA LEU A 354 -19.66 6.96 -2.67
C LEU A 354 -19.97 5.88 -1.62
N GLY A 355 -19.17 5.83 -0.55
CA GLY A 355 -19.29 4.85 0.54
C GLY A 355 -19.88 5.44 1.83
N ASP A 356 -20.21 4.58 2.78
CA ASP A 356 -20.98 4.94 3.97
C ASP A 356 -20.30 6.02 4.83
N TRP A 357 -18.98 5.92 5.03
CA TRP A 357 -18.21 6.97 5.73
C TRP A 357 -18.27 8.32 5.00
N THR A 358 -18.08 8.33 3.68
CA THR A 358 -18.14 9.57 2.88
C THR A 358 -19.54 10.18 2.83
N LYS A 359 -20.60 9.35 2.89
CA LYS A 359 -21.99 9.81 3.00
C LYS A 359 -22.28 10.40 4.39
N LYS A 360 -21.80 9.76 5.46
CA LYS A 360 -21.86 10.30 6.84
C LYS A 360 -21.12 11.64 6.95
N LEU A 361 -19.94 11.77 6.34
CA LEU A 361 -19.19 13.03 6.29
C LEU A 361 -19.96 14.14 5.56
N LEU A 362 -20.52 13.83 4.38
CA LEU A 362 -21.34 14.77 3.62
C LEU A 362 -22.56 15.24 4.41
N ALA A 363 -23.26 14.32 5.09
CA ALA A 363 -24.38 14.64 5.97
C ALA A 363 -23.97 15.54 7.14
N ALA A 364 -22.85 15.24 7.81
CA ALA A 364 -22.34 16.03 8.92
C ALA A 364 -21.93 17.45 8.51
N VAL A 365 -21.40 17.65 7.30
CA VAL A 365 -21.10 18.99 6.77
C VAL A 365 -22.37 19.72 6.35
N ARG A 366 -23.36 19.03 5.75
CA ARG A 366 -24.67 19.62 5.45
C ARG A 366 -25.37 20.12 6.73
N SER A 367 -25.34 19.35 7.83
CA SER A 367 -25.96 19.75 9.10
C SER A 367 -25.24 20.92 9.83
N LEU A 368 -23.94 21.13 9.57
CA LEU A 368 -23.23 22.30 10.11
C LEU A 368 -23.65 23.63 9.46
N ARG A 369 -24.29 23.59 8.29
CA ARG A 369 -24.81 24.78 7.60
C ARG A 369 -26.21 25.18 8.08
N THR A 370 -26.93 24.28 8.76
CA THR A 370 -28.32 24.49 9.19
C THR A 370 -28.46 24.99 10.63
N GLU A 371 -27.38 25.00 11.42
CA GLU A 371 -27.31 25.76 12.66
C GLU A 371 -27.15 27.25 12.32
N PRO A 372 -28.13 28.12 12.61
CA PRO A 372 -27.91 29.56 12.54
C PRO A 372 -26.88 29.90 13.61
N THR A 373 -25.86 30.68 13.26
CA THR A 373 -24.99 31.30 14.27
C THR A 373 -25.87 32.04 15.26
N ARG A 374 -25.97 31.55 16.51
CA ARG A 374 -26.59 32.30 17.61
C ARG A 374 -25.81 33.59 17.79
N SER A 375 -26.30 34.64 17.15
CA SER A 375 -25.80 35.99 17.34
C SER A 375 -26.03 36.35 18.80
N TRP A 376 -24.92 36.55 19.53
CA TRP A 376 -24.98 37.11 20.87
C TRP A 376 -25.48 38.55 20.76
N GLN A 377 -26.80 38.73 20.80
CA GLN A 377 -27.42 40.03 20.98
C GLN A 377 -26.99 40.55 22.37
N ARG A 378 -26.01 41.47 22.36
CA ARG A 378 -25.72 42.29 23.53
C ARG A 378 -26.93 43.19 23.77
N HIS A 379 -27.76 42.84 24.73
CA HIS A 379 -28.64 43.82 25.36
C HIS A 379 -27.77 44.82 26.11
N SER A 380 -27.68 46.04 25.57
CA SER A 380 -27.16 47.20 26.29
C SER A 380 -28.25 47.75 27.22
N PRO A 381 -28.03 47.81 28.55
CA PRO A 381 -29.04 48.31 29.48
C PRO A 381 -28.87 49.83 29.67
N PHE A 382 -29.32 50.64 28.69
CA PHE A 382 -29.50 52.09 28.89
C PHE A 382 -30.59 52.64 27.95
N SER A 383 -31.78 52.84 28.51
CA SER A 383 -32.84 53.77 28.12
C SER A 383 -33.81 53.88 29.29
#